data_AF-A0A3G2L1W3-F1
#
_entry.id   AF-A0A3G2L1W3-F1
#
_cell.length_a   1.000
_cell.length_b   1.000
_cell.length_c   1.000
_cell.angle_alpha   90.00
_cell.angle_beta   90.00
_cell.angle_gamma   90.00
#
_symmetry.space_group_name_H-M   'P 1'
#
loop_
_entity.id
_entity.type
_entity.pdbx_description
1 polymer ?
#
loop_
_entity_poly.entity_id
_entity_poly.type
_entity_poly.pdbx_seq_one_letter_code
_entity_poly.pdbx_strand_id
1 'polypeptide(L)'
;MSLVFLFSCDKDSPLNPAGACFGGNWSLQYADELETWSNAAQAYADDPTPSNCANYKSAAKDYYDALNDVYDCVPTASRQEIDQAIKEAKAEIDAQDCNQQ
;
A
#
# COMPACT_ATOMS: atom_id res chain seq x y z
N MET A 1 -20.33 11.88 19.21
CA MET A 1 -19.36 12.98 19.08
C MET A 1 -18.08 12.34 18.55
N SER A 2 -18.01 12.16 17.23
CA SER A 2 -16.95 11.38 16.59
C SER A 2 -15.79 12.32 16.28
N LEU A 3 -14.65 12.11 16.93
CA LEU A 3 -13.38 12.76 16.60
C LEU A 3 -12.87 12.17 15.29
N VAL A 4 -13.25 12.79 14.18
CA VAL A 4 -12.63 12.58 12.88
C VAL A 4 -11.26 13.25 12.95
N PHE A 5 -10.20 12.46 13.18
CA PHE A 5 -8.83 12.93 13.03
C PHE A 5 -8.56 13.13 11.53
N LEU A 6 -8.80 14.36 11.07
CA LEU A 6 -8.29 14.83 9.78
C LEU A 6 -6.78 14.99 9.90
N PHE A 7 -6.02 13.92 9.65
CA PHE A 7 -4.60 14.05 9.34
C PHE A 7 -4.50 14.80 8.01
N SER A 8 -4.53 16.13 8.09
CA SER A 8 -4.06 16.97 7.00
C SER A 8 -2.61 16.54 6.75
N CYS A 9 -2.33 16.00 5.57
CA CYS A 9 -0.99 15.89 5.04
C CYS A 9 -0.47 17.32 4.82
N ASP A 10 -0.06 17.97 5.90
CA ASP A 10 0.72 19.19 5.82
C ASP A 10 2.11 18.82 5.29
N LYS A 11 2.66 19.65 4.41
CA LYS A 11 4.02 19.51 3.85
C LYS A 11 5.10 19.43 4.94
N ASP A 12 4.79 19.93 6.15
CA ASP A 12 5.62 19.81 7.35
C ASP A 12 5.16 18.64 8.23
N SER A 13 4.90 17.48 7.62
CA SER A 13 4.55 16.28 8.37
C SER A 13 5.76 15.86 9.25
N PRO A 14 5.60 15.74 10.58
CA PRO A 14 6.66 15.31 11.49
C PRO A 14 7.16 13.88 11.21
N LEU A 15 6.51 13.18 10.28
CA LEU A 15 6.92 11.88 9.75
C LEU A 15 8.06 11.97 8.72
N ASN A 16 8.39 13.15 8.17
CA ASN A 16 9.55 13.33 7.27
C ASN A 16 10.44 14.49 7.74
N PRO A 17 11.07 14.39 8.92
CA PRO A 17 11.88 15.48 9.49
C PRO A 17 13.14 15.79 8.65
N ALA A 18 13.52 14.90 7.72
CA ALA A 18 14.62 15.11 6.78
C ALA A 18 14.20 15.83 5.48
N GLY A 19 12.89 15.95 5.19
CA GLY A 19 12.33 16.68 4.04
C GLY A 19 12.75 16.17 2.65
N ALA A 20 13.61 15.15 2.55
CA ALA A 20 14.28 14.77 1.31
C ALA A 20 13.53 13.71 0.49
N CYS A 21 12.61 12.96 1.11
CA CYS A 21 11.89 11.89 0.41
C CYS A 21 10.83 12.43 -0.51
N PHE A 22 11.01 12.14 -1.81
CA PHE A 22 10.05 12.45 -2.87
C PHE A 22 9.59 13.92 -2.86
N GLY A 23 10.49 14.85 -2.51
CA GLY A 23 10.17 16.28 -2.44
C GLY A 23 9.09 16.64 -1.42
N GLY A 24 8.93 15.83 -0.36
CA GLY A 24 7.87 15.98 0.64
C GLY A 24 6.54 15.34 0.24
N ASN A 25 6.47 14.72 -0.94
CA ASN A 25 5.24 14.17 -1.51
C ASN A 25 5.25 12.64 -1.56
N TRP A 26 5.65 12.04 -0.44
CA TRP A 26 5.78 10.59 -0.29
C TRP A 26 4.42 9.88 -0.39
N SER A 27 3.32 10.54 -0.01
CA SER A 27 1.98 9.94 -0.11
C SER A 27 1.50 9.72 -1.53
N LEU A 28 1.99 10.51 -2.49
CA LEU A 28 1.72 10.28 -3.91
C LEU A 28 2.45 9.06 -4.48
N GLN A 29 3.48 8.54 -3.80
CA GLN A 29 4.28 7.43 -4.32
C GLN A 29 3.59 6.07 -4.23
N TYR A 30 2.51 5.96 -3.45
CA TYR A 30 1.71 4.72 -3.36
C TYR A 30 0.24 4.95 -3.76
N ALA A 31 -0.14 6.19 -4.08
CA ALA A 31 -1.54 6.53 -4.33
C ALA A 31 -2.07 5.91 -5.63
N ASP A 32 -1.24 5.87 -6.67
CA ASP A 32 -1.57 5.27 -7.97
C ASP A 32 -1.71 3.75 -7.85
N GLU A 33 -0.82 3.13 -7.08
CA GLU A 33 -0.83 1.70 -6.81
C GLU A 33 -2.03 1.31 -5.92
N LEU A 34 -2.41 2.17 -4.97
CA LEU A 34 -3.62 1.97 -4.16
C LEU A 34 -4.89 2.05 -5.00
N GLU A 35 -4.97 3.02 -5.92
CA GLU A 35 -6.08 3.13 -6.87
C GLU A 35 -6.14 1.90 -7.80
N THR A 36 -4.98 1.50 -8.34
CA THR A 36 -4.84 0.32 -9.19
C THR A 36 -5.29 -0.95 -8.47
N TRP A 37 -4.86 -1.13 -7.21
CA TRP A 37 -5.29 -2.26 -6.39
C TRP A 37 -6.79 -2.23 -6.11
N SER A 38 -7.35 -1.06 -5.77
CA SER A 38 -8.79 -0.89 -5.54
C SER A 38 -9.62 -1.25 -6.78
N ASN A 39 -9.18 -0.82 -7.96
CA ASN A 39 -9.82 -1.15 -9.24
C ASN A 39 -9.72 -2.64 -9.56
N ALA A 40 -8.56 -3.26 -9.30
CA ALA A 40 -8.38 -4.70 -9.51
C ALA A 40 -9.21 -5.54 -8.53
N ALA A 41 -9.39 -5.07 -7.30
CA ALA A 41 -10.27 -5.68 -6.31
C ALA A 41 -11.73 -5.65 -6.75
N GLN A 42 -12.21 -4.51 -7.25
CA GLN A 42 -13.55 -4.39 -7.81
C GLN A 42 -13.74 -5.31 -9.03
N ALA A 43 -12.77 -5.35 -9.95
CA ALA A 43 -12.84 -6.21 -11.12
C ALA A 43 -12.88 -7.71 -10.76
N TYR A 44 -12.12 -8.14 -9.75
CA TYR A 44 -12.18 -9.52 -9.26
C TYR A 44 -13.50 -9.83 -8.52
N ALA A 45 -14.04 -8.87 -7.76
CA ALA A 45 -15.32 -9.03 -7.09
C ALA A 45 -16.49 -9.15 -8.10
N ASP A 46 -16.43 -8.40 -9.20
CA ASP A 46 -17.45 -8.44 -10.25
C ASP A 46 -17.32 -9.67 -11.16
N ASP A 47 -16.08 -10.10 -11.45
CA ASP A 47 -15.77 -11.23 -12.30
C ASP A 47 -14.59 -12.06 -11.72
N PRO A 48 -14.86 -13.10 -10.91
CA PRO A 48 -13.84 -13.85 -10.18
C PRO A 48 -13.11 -14.87 -11.06
N THR A 49 -12.57 -14.42 -12.19
CA THR A 49 -11.73 -15.25 -13.08
C THR A 49 -10.30 -15.37 -12.54
N PRO A 50 -9.57 -16.44 -12.92
CA PRO A 50 -8.15 -16.57 -12.59
C PRO A 50 -7.30 -15.37 -13.04
N SER A 51 -7.66 -14.74 -14.17
CA SER A 51 -6.99 -13.55 -14.68
C SER A 51 -7.21 -12.34 -13.77
N ASN A 52 -8.45 -12.08 -13.35
CA ASN A 52 -8.75 -10.96 -12.45
C ASN A 52 -8.16 -11.18 -11.05
N CYS A 53 -8.12 -12.42 -10.57
CA CYS A 53 -7.42 -12.73 -9.33
C CYS A 53 -5.91 -12.47 -9.43
N ALA A 54 -5.27 -12.92 -10.53
CA ALA A 54 -3.85 -12.66 -10.75
C ALA A 54 -3.56 -11.15 -10.82
N ASN A 55 -4.44 -10.37 -11.46
CA ASN A 55 -4.33 -8.92 -11.52
C ASN A 55 -4.49 -8.27 -10.13
N TYR A 56 -5.51 -8.69 -9.36
CA TYR A 56 -5.70 -8.25 -7.98
C TYR A 56 -4.46 -8.52 -7.12
N LYS A 57 -3.91 -9.74 -7.19
CA LYS A 57 -2.70 -10.12 -6.44
C LYS A 57 -1.47 -9.33 -6.85
N SER A 58 -1.29 -9.07 -8.15
CA SER A 58 -0.17 -8.25 -8.63
C SER A 58 -0.29 -6.82 -8.11
N ALA A 59 -1.44 -6.17 -8.35
CA ALA A 59 -1.66 -4.78 -7.94
C ALA A 59 -1.52 -4.58 -6.42
N ALA A 60 -1.95 -5.56 -5.63
CA ALA A 60 -1.77 -5.53 -4.19
C ALA A 60 -0.29 -5.58 -3.79
N LYS A 61 0.52 -6.41 -4.46
CA LYS A 61 1.97 -6.49 -4.21
C LYS A 61 2.69 -5.23 -4.64
N ASP A 62 2.29 -4.64 -5.77
CA ASP A 62 2.83 -3.38 -6.28
C ASP A 62 2.57 -2.24 -5.28
N TYR A 63 1.39 -2.18 -4.67
CA TYR A 63 1.08 -1.24 -3.59
C TYR A 63 2.00 -1.43 -2.36
N TYR A 64 2.25 -2.68 -1.95
CA TYR A 64 3.16 -2.95 -0.84
C TYR A 64 4.63 -2.66 -1.17
N ASP A 65 5.05 -2.82 -2.42
CA ASP A 65 6.36 -2.38 -2.89
C ASP A 65 6.49 -0.85 -2.84
N ALA A 66 5.49 -0.12 -3.32
CA ALA A 66 5.45 1.35 -3.23
C ALA A 66 5.50 1.86 -1.78
N LEU A 67 4.78 1.20 -0.86
CA LEU A 67 4.88 1.49 0.57
C LEU A 67 6.29 1.22 1.11
N ASN A 68 6.91 0.10 0.73
CA ASN A 68 8.26 -0.24 1.15
C ASN A 68 9.27 0.84 0.70
N ASP A 69 9.18 1.29 -0.55
CA ASP A 69 10.04 2.35 -1.10
C ASP A 69 9.91 3.68 -0.34
N VAL A 70 8.68 4.02 0.09
CA VAL A 70 8.43 5.17 0.96
C VAL A 70 9.13 5.00 2.30
N TYR A 71 8.93 3.86 2.95
CA TYR A 71 9.53 3.62 4.27
C TYR A 71 11.05 3.46 4.18
N ASP A 72 11.59 2.96 3.08
CA ASP A 72 13.02 2.95 2.75
C ASP A 72 13.63 4.33 2.73
N CYS A 73 12.89 5.29 2.18
CA CYS A 73 13.32 6.67 2.16
C CYS A 73 13.13 7.35 3.53
N VAL A 74 11.99 7.17 4.18
CA VAL A 74 11.61 7.92 5.39
C VAL A 74 12.28 7.34 6.64
N PRO A 75 13.04 8.14 7.42
CA PRO A 75 13.62 7.66 8.67
C PRO A 75 12.53 7.25 9.67
N THR A 76 12.48 5.96 10.02
CA THR A 76 11.51 5.41 10.99
C THR A 76 12.18 4.43 11.95
N ALA A 77 11.77 4.48 13.23
CA ALA A 77 12.22 3.54 14.25
C ALA A 77 11.58 2.15 14.12
N SER A 78 10.44 2.06 13.43
CA SER A 78 9.66 0.82 13.25
C SER A 78 9.98 0.10 11.93
N ARG A 79 11.12 0.39 11.29
CA ARG A 79 11.47 -0.19 9.97
C ARG A 79 11.32 -1.71 9.93
N GLN A 80 11.94 -2.40 10.88
CA GLN A 80 11.88 -3.86 10.94
C GLN A 80 10.46 -4.41 11.08
N GLU A 81 9.60 -3.73 11.86
CA GLU A 81 8.20 -4.10 12.05
C GLU A 81 7.39 -3.89 10.77
N ILE A 82 7.68 -2.80 10.05
CA ILE A 82 7.05 -2.47 8.76
C ILE A 82 7.47 -3.47 7.68
N ASP A 83 8.77 -3.78 7.56
CA ASP A 83 9.28 -4.76 6.60
C ASP A 83 8.64 -6.14 6.83
N GLN A 84 8.50 -6.54 8.10
CA GLN A 84 7.86 -7.78 8.48
C GLN A 84 6.36 -7.76 8.13
N ALA A 85 5.64 -6.68 8.44
CA ALA A 85 4.22 -6.54 8.10
C ALA A 85 3.97 -6.56 6.58
N ILE A 86 4.83 -5.89 5.78
CA ILE A 86 4.77 -5.91 4.33
C ILE A 86 5.01 -7.33 3.79
N LYS A 87 6.00 -8.03 4.34
CA LYS A 87 6.29 -9.42 3.95
C LYS A 87 5.14 -10.37 4.28
N GLU A 88 4.55 -10.23 5.46
CA GLU A 88 3.37 -11.01 5.87
C GLU A 88 2.18 -10.73 4.96
N ALA A 89 1.88 -9.47 4.68
CA ALA A 89 0.79 -9.09 3.79
C ALA A 89 0.95 -9.64 2.36
N LYS A 90 2.17 -9.59 1.80
CA LYS A 90 2.46 -10.21 0.49
C LYS A 90 2.29 -11.72 0.51
N ALA A 91 2.70 -12.38 1.60
CA ALA A 91 2.52 -13.83 1.76
C ALA A 91 1.04 -14.21 1.86
N GLU A 92 0.21 -13.41 2.55
CA GLU A 92 -1.24 -13.59 2.61
C GLU A 92 -1.90 -13.44 1.23
N ILE A 93 -1.49 -12.45 0.44
CA ILE A 93 -1.94 -12.28 -0.95
C ILE A 93 -1.56 -13.49 -1.80
N ASP A 94 -0.33 -13.97 -1.69
CA ASP A 94 0.11 -15.14 -2.47
C ASP A 94 -0.66 -16.40 -2.05
N ALA A 95 -0.94 -16.58 -0.74
CA ALA A 95 -1.67 -17.71 -0.18
C ALA A 95 -3.18 -17.68 -0.46
N GLN A 96 -3.77 -16.55 -0.81
CA GLN A 96 -5.19 -16.46 -1.16
C GLN A 96 -5.51 -17.41 -2.32
N ASP A 97 -6.49 -18.29 -2.14
CA ASP A 97 -6.89 -19.17 -3.22
C ASP A 97 -7.82 -18.44 -4.21
N CYS A 98 -7.36 -18.30 -5.45
CA CYS A 98 -8.11 -17.69 -6.54
C CYS A 98 -9.23 -18.59 -7.09
N ASN A 99 -9.39 -19.81 -6.55
CA ASN A 99 -10.35 -20.80 -7.02
C ASN A 99 -11.66 -20.83 -6.21
N GLN A 100 -11.93 -19.80 -5.39
CA GLN A 100 -13.18 -19.69 -4.65
C GLN A 100 -14.30 -19.18 -5.58
N GLN A 101 -14.91 -20.12 -6.34
CA GLN A 101 -16.25 -19.99 -6.93
C GLN A 101 -17.20 -20.99 -6.27
#